data_AF-A0A016TMF7-F1
#
_entry.id   AF-A0A016TMF7-F1
#
_cell.length_a   1.000
_cell.length_b   1.000
_cell.length_c   1.000
_cell.angle_alpha   90.00
_cell.angle_beta   90.00
_cell.angle_gamma   90.00
#
_symmetry.space_group_name_H-M   'P 1'
#
loop_
_entity.id
_entity.type
_entity.pdbx_description
1 polymer ?
#
loop_
_entity_poly.entity_id
_entity_poly.type
_entity_poly.pdbx_seq_one_letter_code
_entity_poly.pdbx_strand_id
1 'polypeptide(L)'
;MPRQGCSVWGKRLIACPAHFLPQYPAHRALPSQTSDGTATGGRRSNFGLRRTSLISDQGDKGTTRHGDCFMLCTYNARTVSTNADLHALLEAAARIKFHVIALQETKSKKSEVRQLNEGTLIIRGEKFPSRNVGSVGFVVHPSVVHLVDSHEILSPRLAILRLHLPRRKSISIINCYSPTLTADELELDTFYERMEDVIHNEKSFYKFVVGDFNAQLGKAEDDEYRKGRFGLGDRYENGNSLADLLSAARLFHGNSVFMKKDHRRWTWQSPNGTTHTEIDHILTNRRWCLLDESVVPSFCCGVDHRLLRAKIRFSCTTTSVTAEEEREQSFTTVPSSKKPCPN
;
A
#
# COMPACT_ATOMS: atom_id res chain seq x y z
N MET A 1 -18.69 13.73 45.11
CA MET A 1 -19.94 13.07 44.67
C MET A 1 -21.08 14.08 44.81
N PRO A 2 -22.04 14.19 43.86
CA PRO A 2 -21.91 13.99 42.41
C PRO A 2 -22.72 14.99 41.52
N ARG A 3 -22.34 15.05 40.21
CA ARG A 3 -23.18 15.11 38.95
C ARG A 3 -24.14 16.30 38.75
N GLN A 4 -24.54 16.77 37.56
CA GLN A 4 -24.44 16.42 36.13
C GLN A 4 -25.02 17.61 35.32
N GLY A 5 -24.73 17.73 34.03
CA GLY A 5 -25.49 18.61 33.12
C GLY A 5 -25.01 18.56 31.67
N CYS A 6 -25.60 17.66 30.88
CA CYS A 6 -25.43 17.50 29.43
C CYS A 6 -25.76 18.78 28.65
N SER A 7 -24.99 19.08 27.60
CA SER A 7 -25.42 19.96 26.50
C SER A 7 -25.78 19.13 25.26
N VAL A 8 -27.03 19.25 24.85
CA VAL A 8 -27.69 18.56 23.73
C VAL A 8 -27.30 19.22 22.41
N TRP A 9 -26.87 18.42 21.43
CA TRP A 9 -26.77 18.83 20.02
C TRP A 9 -28.15 18.80 19.37
N GLY A 10 -28.68 19.97 19.03
CA GLY A 10 -29.83 20.09 18.15
C GLY A 10 -29.40 20.58 16.78
N LYS A 11 -29.57 19.76 15.73
CA LYS A 11 -29.58 20.25 14.35
C LYS A 11 -30.75 19.64 13.58
N ARG A 12 -31.43 20.56 12.88
CA ARG A 12 -32.73 20.41 12.20
C ARG A 12 -32.62 19.51 10.98
N LEU A 13 -33.62 18.64 10.84
CA LEU A 13 -33.95 17.93 9.61
C LEU A 13 -34.31 18.93 8.50
N ILE A 14 -33.58 18.91 7.40
CA ILE A 14 -34.03 19.42 6.10
C ILE A 14 -34.17 18.20 5.19
N ALA A 15 -35.40 17.88 4.84
CA ALA A 15 -35.72 16.84 3.88
C ALA A 15 -35.39 17.32 2.46
N CYS A 16 -34.66 16.50 1.70
CA CYS A 16 -34.52 16.64 0.25
C CYS A 16 -35.06 15.38 -0.46
N PRO A 17 -35.61 15.52 -1.67
CA PRO A 17 -36.48 14.51 -2.27
C PRO A 17 -35.69 13.38 -2.93
N ALA A 18 -36.19 12.16 -2.78
CA ALA A 18 -35.68 10.96 -3.43
C ALA A 18 -35.95 11.00 -4.93
N HIS A 19 -34.93 11.17 -5.78
CA HIS A 19 -34.98 10.73 -7.18
C HIS A 19 -33.56 10.44 -7.72
N PHE A 20 -33.47 9.31 -8.43
CA PHE A 20 -32.34 8.75 -9.21
C PHE A 20 -31.25 7.96 -8.45
N LEU A 21 -31.59 6.72 -8.09
CA LEU A 21 -30.64 5.62 -7.94
C LEU A 21 -30.62 4.80 -9.25
N PRO A 22 -29.46 4.52 -9.88
CA PRO A 22 -29.38 3.57 -10.98
C PRO A 22 -29.50 2.13 -10.45
N GLN A 23 -30.49 1.39 -10.96
CA GLN A 23 -30.57 -0.06 -10.77
C GLN A 23 -29.51 -0.77 -11.63
N TYR A 24 -28.75 -1.67 -11.03
CA TYR A 24 -27.78 -2.52 -11.74
C TYR A 24 -28.51 -3.71 -12.41
N PRO A 25 -28.43 -3.89 -13.75
CA PRO A 25 -28.97 -5.08 -14.38
C PRO A 25 -28.04 -6.28 -14.18
N ALA A 26 -28.62 -7.43 -13.83
CA ALA A 26 -27.94 -8.72 -13.82
C ALA A 26 -27.54 -9.10 -15.26
N HIS A 27 -26.25 -9.33 -15.49
CA HIS A 27 -25.77 -9.75 -16.81
C HIS A 27 -26.06 -11.23 -17.08
N ARG A 28 -26.80 -11.42 -18.17
CA ARG A 28 -27.17 -12.66 -18.84
C ARG A 28 -25.92 -13.32 -19.44
N ALA A 29 -25.70 -14.61 -19.16
CA ALA A 29 -24.65 -15.40 -19.78
C ALA A 29 -24.88 -15.55 -21.29
N LEU A 30 -23.82 -15.42 -22.09
CA LEU A 30 -23.78 -15.83 -23.49
C LEU A 30 -22.81 -17.01 -23.66
N PRO A 31 -23.09 -17.92 -24.61
CA PRO A 31 -22.51 -19.26 -24.63
C PRO A 31 -21.11 -19.34 -25.25
N SER A 32 -20.36 -20.32 -24.78
CA SER A 32 -19.04 -20.75 -25.22
C SER A 32 -19.05 -21.28 -26.66
N GLN A 33 -18.08 -20.85 -27.47
CA GLN A 33 -17.66 -21.58 -28.66
C GLN A 33 -16.21 -22.05 -28.51
N THR A 34 -16.04 -23.35 -28.69
CA THR A 34 -14.77 -24.07 -28.79
C THR A 34 -14.30 -24.07 -30.24
N SER A 35 -13.00 -23.88 -30.48
CA SER A 35 -12.28 -24.68 -31.47
C SER A 35 -10.76 -24.56 -31.34
N ASP A 36 -10.15 -25.69 -31.62
CA ASP A 36 -8.75 -26.12 -31.52
C ASP A 36 -7.75 -25.29 -32.35
N GLY A 37 -6.46 -25.40 -31.98
CA GLY A 37 -5.39 -25.02 -32.91
C GLY A 37 -3.97 -24.88 -32.35
N THR A 38 -3.32 -26.02 -32.14
CA THR A 38 -1.91 -26.31 -32.53
C THR A 38 -0.74 -25.57 -31.86
N ALA A 39 0.08 -26.37 -31.16
CA ALA A 39 1.38 -26.02 -30.61
C ALA A 39 2.45 -25.79 -31.70
N THR A 40 3.26 -24.73 -31.53
CA THR A 40 4.61 -24.65 -32.09
C THR A 40 5.56 -24.02 -31.09
N GLY A 41 6.74 -24.65 -30.93
CA GLY A 41 7.73 -24.32 -29.91
C GLY A 41 8.48 -23.01 -30.19
N GLY A 42 8.69 -22.24 -29.12
CA GLY A 42 9.52 -21.03 -29.11
C GLY A 42 10.54 -21.07 -27.97
N ARG A 43 11.81 -20.87 -28.33
CA ARG A 43 13.03 -20.90 -27.52
C ARG A 43 12.94 -20.24 -26.13
N ARG A 44 13.48 -20.94 -25.13
CA ARG A 44 13.89 -20.40 -23.82
C ARG A 44 14.92 -19.28 -24.01
N SER A 45 14.56 -18.04 -23.74
CA SER A 45 15.52 -16.97 -23.48
C SER A 45 15.79 -16.92 -21.98
N ASN A 46 16.98 -17.34 -21.56
CA ASN A 46 17.50 -17.11 -20.22
C ASN A 46 17.63 -15.60 -19.97
N PHE A 47 16.66 -15.02 -19.26
CA PHE A 47 16.81 -13.70 -18.66
C PHE A 47 17.69 -13.82 -17.43
N GLY A 48 19.00 -13.63 -17.61
CA GLY A 48 19.93 -13.42 -16.51
C GLY A 48 19.58 -12.12 -15.78
N LEU A 49 18.83 -12.21 -14.68
CA LEU A 49 18.58 -11.08 -13.80
C LEU A 49 19.68 -11.01 -12.72
N ARG A 50 20.41 -9.88 -12.72
CA ARG A 50 21.31 -9.49 -11.64
C ARG A 50 20.53 -9.37 -10.32
N ARG A 51 21.15 -9.89 -9.25
CA ARG A 51 20.72 -9.77 -7.84
C ARG A 51 20.53 -8.29 -7.49
N THR A 52 19.30 -7.80 -7.43
CA THR A 52 19.01 -6.45 -6.92
C THR A 52 18.97 -6.52 -5.40
N SER A 53 20.09 -6.19 -4.78
CA SER A 53 20.20 -5.98 -3.34
C SER A 53 19.50 -4.66 -2.98
N LEU A 54 18.63 -4.64 -1.97
CA LEU A 54 18.15 -3.38 -1.36
C LEU A 54 19.24 -2.73 -0.46
N ILE A 55 20.42 -3.35 -0.41
CA ILE A 55 21.58 -2.96 0.38
C ILE A 55 22.68 -2.56 -0.60
N SER A 56 22.98 -1.27 -0.68
CA SER A 56 24.22 -0.81 -1.31
C SER A 56 25.38 -1.07 -0.34
N ASP A 57 26.20 -2.08 -0.60
CA ASP A 57 27.56 -2.13 -0.06
C ASP A 57 28.48 -1.25 -0.92
N GLN A 58 29.48 -0.67 -0.26
CA GLN A 58 30.20 0.56 -0.61
C GLN A 58 30.94 0.59 -1.97
N GLY A 59 31.24 1.83 -2.39
CA GLY A 59 32.59 2.16 -2.88
C GLY A 59 32.78 2.19 -4.38
N ASP A 60 32.13 3.12 -5.09
CA ASP A 60 32.64 3.51 -6.41
C ASP A 60 32.39 4.98 -6.74
N LYS A 61 33.46 5.68 -7.11
CA LYS A 61 33.45 7.07 -7.56
C LYS A 61 33.09 7.06 -9.04
N GLY A 62 31.80 7.13 -9.36
CA GLY A 62 31.39 7.37 -10.74
C GLY A 62 29.93 7.06 -11.05
N THR A 63 29.16 8.12 -11.34
CA THR A 63 27.90 8.13 -12.10
C THR A 63 26.60 7.64 -11.41
N THR A 64 25.72 8.63 -11.15
CA THR A 64 24.27 8.59 -10.85
C THR A 64 23.80 8.15 -9.44
N ARG A 65 23.26 9.13 -8.70
CA ARG A 65 22.68 9.04 -7.34
C ARG A 65 21.30 8.35 -7.30
N HIS A 66 21.21 7.06 -7.62
CA HIS A 66 19.99 6.28 -7.43
C HIS A 66 20.26 5.05 -6.54
N GLY A 67 20.32 5.26 -5.22
CA GLY A 67 20.18 4.15 -4.28
C GLY A 67 18.86 3.40 -4.50
N ASP A 68 18.86 2.09 -4.25
CA ASP A 68 17.73 1.20 -4.51
C ASP A 68 16.45 1.67 -3.82
N CYS A 69 15.44 2.01 -4.62
CA CYS A 69 14.16 2.49 -4.14
C CYS A 69 13.18 1.32 -4.00
N PHE A 70 12.42 1.30 -2.91
CA PHE A 70 11.34 0.36 -2.71
C PHE A 70 10.10 0.80 -3.50
N MET A 71 9.52 -0.11 -4.30
CA MET A 71 8.33 0.17 -5.10
C MET A 71 7.11 -0.50 -4.46
N LEU A 72 6.25 0.31 -3.84
CA LEU A 72 4.99 -0.12 -3.25
C LEU A 72 3.84 0.24 -4.19
N CYS A 73 3.01 -0.73 -4.54
CA CYS A 73 1.85 -0.53 -5.39
C CYS A 73 0.56 -0.85 -4.63
N THR A 74 -0.54 -0.23 -5.06
CA THR A 74 -1.90 -0.64 -4.69
C THR A 74 -2.76 -0.75 -5.94
N TYR A 75 -3.67 -1.74 -5.96
CA TYR A 75 -4.53 -2.00 -7.09
C TYR A 75 -5.81 -2.75 -6.67
N ASN A 76 -6.96 -2.10 -6.87
CA ASN A 76 -8.25 -2.77 -6.87
C ASN A 76 -8.39 -3.56 -8.17
N ALA A 77 -8.40 -4.88 -8.06
CA ALA A 77 -8.36 -5.77 -9.22
C ALA A 77 -9.75 -6.16 -9.72
N ARG A 78 -10.83 -5.73 -9.04
CA ARG A 78 -12.25 -6.08 -9.29
C ARG A 78 -12.60 -7.55 -9.17
N THR A 79 -11.75 -8.46 -9.60
CA THR A 79 -11.83 -9.90 -9.36
C THR A 79 -10.48 -10.54 -9.63
N VAL A 80 -9.99 -11.32 -8.67
CA VAL A 80 -8.86 -12.25 -8.85
C VAL A 80 -9.25 -13.55 -8.19
N SER A 81 -10.42 -14.06 -8.55
CA SER A 81 -11.02 -15.20 -7.86
C SER A 81 -10.56 -16.54 -8.44
N THR A 82 -10.13 -16.55 -9.71
CA THR A 82 -9.63 -17.74 -10.39
C THR A 82 -8.10 -17.73 -10.51
N ASN A 83 -7.51 -18.89 -10.79
CA ASN A 83 -6.08 -18.98 -11.12
C ASN A 83 -5.74 -18.27 -12.45
N ALA A 84 -6.69 -18.21 -13.39
CA ALA A 84 -6.51 -17.52 -14.66
C ALA A 84 -6.42 -16.00 -14.45
N ASP A 85 -7.32 -15.43 -13.64
CA ASP A 85 -7.27 -14.00 -13.28
C ASP A 85 -5.95 -13.64 -12.60
N LEU A 86 -5.52 -14.50 -11.66
CA LEU A 86 -4.26 -14.33 -10.95
C LEU A 86 -3.06 -14.39 -11.90
N HIS A 87 -3.07 -15.32 -12.86
CA HIS A 87 -2.01 -15.44 -13.85
C HIS A 87 -1.93 -14.19 -14.74
N ALA A 88 -3.06 -13.70 -15.26
CA ALA A 88 -3.10 -12.47 -16.07
C ALA A 88 -2.58 -11.26 -15.28
N LEU A 89 -2.93 -11.14 -13.99
CA LEU A 89 -2.41 -10.10 -13.11
C LEU A 89 -0.89 -10.19 -12.95
N LEU A 90 -0.35 -11.39 -12.75
CA LEU A 90 1.09 -11.61 -12.60
C LEU A 90 1.87 -11.36 -13.90
N GLU A 91 1.31 -11.70 -15.05
CA GLU A 91 1.91 -11.37 -16.36
C GLU A 91 2.02 -9.86 -16.57
N ALA A 92 0.99 -9.09 -16.22
CA ALA A 92 1.08 -7.64 -16.28
C ALA A 92 2.03 -7.08 -15.23
N ALA A 93 2.06 -7.66 -14.02
CA ALA A 93 2.98 -7.27 -12.97
C ALA A 93 4.44 -7.49 -13.37
N ALA A 94 4.74 -8.54 -14.13
CA ALA A 94 6.08 -8.83 -14.65
C ALA A 94 6.64 -7.74 -15.58
N ARG A 95 5.75 -6.89 -16.16
CA ARG A 95 6.13 -5.78 -17.04
C ARG A 95 6.47 -4.48 -16.29
N ILE A 96 6.34 -4.48 -14.96
CA ILE A 96 6.56 -3.29 -14.13
C ILE A 96 7.53 -3.58 -13.01
N LYS A 97 8.29 -2.57 -12.57
CA LYS A 97 9.07 -2.67 -11.34
C LYS A 97 8.14 -2.49 -10.13
N PHE A 98 8.05 -3.52 -9.30
CA PHE A 98 7.35 -3.52 -8.02
C PHE A 98 8.12 -4.37 -7.00
N HIS A 99 7.85 -4.17 -5.71
CA HIS A 99 8.29 -5.09 -4.65
C HIS A 99 7.10 -5.66 -3.90
N VAL A 100 6.08 -4.85 -3.64
CA VAL A 100 4.80 -5.28 -3.07
C VAL A 100 3.67 -4.63 -3.85
N ILE A 101 2.65 -5.41 -4.18
CA ILE A 101 1.35 -4.93 -4.67
C ILE A 101 0.30 -5.29 -3.62
N ALA A 102 -0.33 -4.29 -3.02
CA ALA A 102 -1.52 -4.46 -2.21
C ALA A 102 -2.74 -4.61 -3.14
N LEU A 103 -3.48 -5.71 -2.99
CA LEU A 103 -4.63 -6.02 -3.83
C LEU A 103 -5.94 -5.82 -3.06
N GLN A 104 -6.93 -5.23 -3.73
CA GLN A 104 -8.31 -5.12 -3.24
C GLN A 104 -9.29 -5.83 -4.19
N GLU A 105 -10.48 -6.16 -3.69
CA GLU A 105 -11.54 -6.90 -4.40
C GLU A 105 -11.06 -8.21 -5.06
N THR A 106 -10.19 -8.98 -4.41
CA THR A 106 -9.76 -10.25 -5.02
C THR A 106 -10.89 -11.29 -5.10
N LYS A 107 -11.95 -11.13 -4.29
CA LYS A 107 -13.14 -11.99 -4.25
C LYS A 107 -12.82 -13.48 -4.01
N SER A 108 -11.69 -13.77 -3.36
CA SER A 108 -11.30 -15.14 -3.03
C SER A 108 -12.27 -15.77 -2.02
N LYS A 109 -12.67 -17.01 -2.27
CA LYS A 109 -13.57 -17.80 -1.38
C LYS A 109 -12.86 -18.40 -0.17
N LYS A 110 -11.52 -18.37 -0.14
CA LYS A 110 -10.72 -18.89 0.96
C LYS A 110 -9.49 -18.01 1.13
N SER A 111 -9.05 -17.88 2.38
CA SER A 111 -7.72 -17.33 2.64
C SER A 111 -6.66 -18.29 2.09
N GLU A 112 -5.66 -17.74 1.42
CA GLU A 112 -4.57 -18.50 0.81
C GLU A 112 -3.25 -17.76 1.01
N VAL A 113 -2.23 -18.53 1.36
CA VAL A 113 -0.83 -18.10 1.31
C VAL A 113 -0.11 -19.09 0.42
N ARG A 114 0.41 -18.62 -0.71
CA ARG A 114 1.06 -19.46 -1.71
C ARG A 114 2.31 -18.80 -2.22
N GLN A 115 3.41 -19.53 -2.20
CA GLN A 115 4.62 -19.14 -2.91
C GLN A 115 4.69 -19.89 -4.25
N LEU A 116 4.90 -19.15 -5.34
CA LEU A 116 5.04 -19.71 -6.68
C LEU A 116 6.46 -20.27 -6.88
N ASN A 117 6.65 -21.07 -7.93
CA ASN A 117 7.93 -21.75 -8.20
C ASN A 117 9.07 -20.75 -8.46
N GLU A 118 8.76 -19.61 -9.08
CA GLU A 118 9.69 -18.51 -9.30
C GLU A 118 9.95 -17.64 -8.04
N GLY A 119 9.32 -17.98 -6.91
CA GLY A 119 9.55 -17.38 -5.60
C GLY A 119 8.58 -16.27 -5.20
N THR A 120 7.65 -15.87 -6.06
CA THR A 120 6.65 -14.82 -5.77
C THR A 120 5.72 -15.29 -4.67
N LEU A 121 5.56 -14.50 -3.61
CA LEU A 121 4.65 -14.81 -2.51
C LEU A 121 3.31 -14.11 -2.72
N ILE A 122 2.24 -14.87 -2.59
CA ILE A 122 0.86 -14.43 -2.78
C ILE A 122 0.11 -14.67 -1.47
N ILE A 123 -0.52 -13.63 -0.96
CA ILE A 123 -1.35 -13.65 0.24
C ILE A 123 -2.73 -13.14 -0.17
N ARG A 124 -3.79 -13.91 0.04
CA ARG A 124 -5.17 -13.50 -0.23
C ARG A 124 -6.03 -13.80 0.98
N GLY A 125 -6.83 -12.83 1.41
CA GLY A 125 -7.87 -13.04 2.42
C GLY A 125 -9.15 -13.59 1.82
N GLU A 126 -10.04 -14.07 2.67
CA GLU A 126 -11.40 -14.45 2.26
C GLU A 126 -12.29 -13.22 2.03
N LYS A 127 -13.22 -13.32 1.08
CA LYS A 127 -14.31 -12.36 0.91
C LYS A 127 -15.38 -12.53 2.00
N PHE A 128 -16.37 -11.64 2.04
CA PHE A 128 -17.53 -11.88 2.89
C PHE A 128 -18.30 -13.15 2.46
N PRO A 129 -18.70 -14.05 3.38
CA PRO A 129 -19.39 -15.30 3.01
C PRO A 129 -20.68 -15.08 2.21
N SER A 130 -21.44 -14.04 2.55
CA SER A 130 -22.75 -13.73 1.97
C SER A 130 -22.72 -12.66 0.87
N ARG A 131 -21.58 -11.99 0.62
CA ARG A 131 -21.47 -10.92 -0.38
C ARG A 131 -20.36 -11.26 -1.37
N ASN A 132 -20.53 -10.92 -2.65
CA ASN A 132 -19.43 -11.04 -3.62
C ASN A 132 -18.50 -9.82 -3.58
N VAL A 133 -18.12 -9.41 -2.37
CA VAL A 133 -17.44 -8.14 -2.07
C VAL A 133 -16.30 -8.38 -1.09
N GLY A 134 -15.26 -7.56 -1.18
CA GLY A 134 -14.11 -7.60 -0.31
C GLY A 134 -13.07 -8.61 -0.75
N SER A 135 -12.33 -9.11 0.24
CA SER A 135 -11.02 -9.72 0.12
C SER A 135 -9.92 -8.72 -0.28
N VAL A 136 -8.93 -8.63 0.58
CA VAL A 136 -7.68 -7.92 0.39
C VAL A 136 -6.51 -8.91 0.36
N GLY A 137 -5.40 -8.53 -0.23
CA GLY A 137 -4.24 -9.40 -0.35
C GLY A 137 -2.95 -8.66 -0.70
N PHE A 138 -1.90 -9.44 -0.90
CA PHE A 138 -0.58 -8.95 -1.30
C PHE A 138 0.03 -9.86 -2.35
N VAL A 139 0.73 -9.26 -3.32
CA VAL A 139 1.72 -9.92 -4.17
C VAL A 139 3.08 -9.37 -3.80
N VAL A 140 3.99 -10.24 -3.38
CA VAL A 140 5.32 -9.88 -2.89
C VAL A 140 6.36 -10.46 -3.84
N HIS A 141 7.18 -9.58 -4.41
CA HIS A 141 8.21 -9.95 -5.38
C HIS A 141 9.30 -10.81 -4.71
N PRO A 142 9.84 -11.85 -5.38
CA PRO A 142 10.85 -12.76 -4.82
C PRO A 142 12.04 -12.04 -4.16
N SER A 143 12.45 -10.90 -4.73
CA SER A 143 13.58 -10.10 -4.23
C SER A 143 13.37 -9.51 -2.83
N VAL A 144 12.15 -9.49 -2.29
CA VAL A 144 11.85 -8.95 -0.95
C VAL A 144 11.11 -9.94 -0.06
N VAL A 145 10.82 -11.17 -0.54
CA VAL A 145 10.14 -12.20 0.27
C VAL A 145 10.93 -12.53 1.54
N HIS A 146 12.25 -12.56 1.46
CA HIS A 146 13.13 -12.77 2.62
C HIS A 146 13.07 -11.66 3.69
N LEU A 147 12.44 -10.52 3.38
CA LEU A 147 12.19 -9.43 4.32
C LEU A 147 10.82 -9.56 4.99
N VAL A 148 9.94 -10.44 4.53
CA VAL A 148 8.62 -10.65 5.12
C VAL A 148 8.80 -11.28 6.50
N ASP A 149 8.37 -10.55 7.52
CA ASP A 149 8.39 -10.98 8.90
C ASP A 149 7.07 -11.69 9.25
N SER A 150 5.94 -11.04 8.95
CA SER A 150 4.61 -11.56 9.24
C SER A 150 3.55 -10.93 8.34
N HIS A 151 2.39 -11.57 8.26
CA HIS A 151 1.21 -11.04 7.58
C HIS A 151 -0.06 -11.44 8.34
N GLU A 152 -1.10 -10.63 8.20
CA GLU A 152 -2.35 -10.82 8.94
C GLU A 152 -3.53 -10.32 8.10
N ILE A 153 -4.58 -11.13 7.97
CA ILE A 153 -5.87 -10.72 7.39
C ILE A 153 -6.82 -10.46 8.54
N LEU A 154 -7.06 -9.18 8.85
CA LEU A 154 -7.88 -8.76 9.98
C LEU A 154 -9.38 -8.84 9.68
N SER A 155 -9.73 -8.58 8.42
CA SER A 155 -11.09 -8.69 7.90
C SER A 155 -11.04 -8.81 6.37
N PRO A 156 -12.16 -9.09 5.69
CA PRO A 156 -12.23 -9.02 4.23
C PRO A 156 -11.86 -7.65 3.63
N ARG A 157 -11.75 -6.60 4.44
CA ARG A 157 -11.43 -5.23 4.02
C ARG A 157 -10.08 -4.72 4.54
N LEU A 158 -9.39 -5.45 5.42
CA LEU A 158 -8.20 -4.95 6.08
C LEU A 158 -7.17 -6.06 6.31
N ALA A 159 -5.93 -5.80 5.89
CA ALA A 159 -4.82 -6.72 6.05
C ALA A 159 -3.52 -5.95 6.33
N ILE A 160 -2.56 -6.64 6.95
CA ILE A 160 -1.24 -6.07 7.26
C ILE A 160 -0.17 -7.01 6.72
N LEU A 161 0.82 -6.43 6.05
CA LEU A 161 2.07 -7.09 5.71
C LEU A 161 3.21 -6.36 6.44
N ARG A 162 3.98 -7.09 7.24
CA ARG A 162 5.10 -6.56 8.01
C ARG A 162 6.40 -7.04 7.40
N LEU A 163 7.29 -6.09 7.10
CA LEU A 163 8.63 -6.36 6.58
C LEU A 163 9.68 -5.89 7.59
N HIS A 164 10.76 -6.64 7.72
CA HIS A 164 11.92 -6.27 8.52
C HIS A 164 13.09 -5.90 7.62
N LEU A 165 13.54 -4.65 7.65
CA LEU A 165 14.75 -4.26 6.94
C LEU A 165 16.00 -4.68 7.74
N PRO A 166 17.07 -5.15 7.06
CA PRO A 166 18.36 -5.31 7.71
C PRO A 166 18.79 -3.99 8.34
N ARG A 167 19.22 -4.02 9.61
CA ARG A 167 19.54 -2.85 10.46
C ARG A 167 18.32 -2.16 11.13
N ARG A 168 17.39 -2.98 11.62
CA ARG A 168 16.39 -2.72 12.71
C ARG A 168 15.17 -1.85 12.41
N LYS A 169 14.93 -1.36 11.18
CA LYS A 169 13.69 -0.63 10.88
C LYS A 169 12.64 -1.58 10.32
N SER A 170 11.50 -1.67 10.98
CA SER A 170 10.32 -2.38 10.49
C SER A 170 9.43 -1.49 9.62
N ILE A 171 8.76 -2.13 8.68
CA ILE A 171 7.77 -1.54 7.79
C ILE A 171 6.45 -2.27 8.01
N SER A 172 5.36 -1.54 8.24
CA SER A 172 4.01 -2.08 8.15
C SER A 172 3.33 -1.50 6.92
N ILE A 173 2.80 -2.39 6.08
CA ILE A 173 1.95 -2.06 4.93
C ILE A 173 0.55 -2.53 5.29
N ILE A 174 -0.34 -1.58 5.57
CA ILE A 174 -1.74 -1.80 5.92
C ILE A 174 -2.53 -1.64 4.62
N ASN A 175 -3.12 -2.72 4.15
CA ASN A 175 -3.95 -2.75 2.95
C ASN A 175 -5.43 -2.64 3.33
N CYS A 176 -6.15 -1.69 2.75
CA CYS A 176 -7.56 -1.46 3.02
C CYS A 176 -8.45 -1.47 1.77
N TYR A 177 -9.71 -1.85 1.96
CA TYR A 177 -10.80 -1.67 1.00
C TYR A 177 -12.02 -1.10 1.72
N SER A 178 -12.16 0.22 1.66
CA SER A 178 -13.20 0.96 2.38
C SER A 178 -14.61 0.61 1.90
N PRO A 179 -15.63 0.66 2.77
CA PRO A 179 -17.03 0.65 2.35
C PRO A 179 -17.31 1.66 1.24
N THR A 180 -18.24 1.32 0.34
CA THR A 180 -18.66 2.20 -0.75
C THR A 180 -19.60 3.29 -0.23
N LEU A 181 -19.90 4.30 -1.05
CA LEU A 181 -20.88 5.35 -0.75
C LEU A 181 -22.30 4.84 -0.43
N THR A 182 -22.59 3.58 -0.74
CA THR A 182 -23.89 2.94 -0.47
C THR A 182 -23.94 2.24 0.89
N ALA A 183 -22.82 2.17 1.60
CA ALA A 183 -22.78 1.63 2.96
C ALA A 183 -23.51 2.60 3.91
N ASP A 184 -24.06 2.05 4.99
CA ASP A 184 -24.59 2.89 6.06
C ASP A 184 -23.45 3.56 6.85
N GLU A 185 -23.79 4.65 7.54
CA GLU A 185 -22.85 5.44 8.33
C GLU A 185 -22.17 4.59 9.41
N LEU A 186 -22.89 3.62 9.99
CA LEU A 186 -22.35 2.72 11.01
C LEU A 186 -21.26 1.78 10.45
N GLU A 187 -21.44 1.19 9.26
CA GLU A 187 -20.43 0.37 8.58
C GLU A 187 -19.18 1.22 8.27
N LEU A 188 -19.38 2.47 7.86
CA LEU A 188 -18.30 3.42 7.57
C LEU A 188 -17.50 3.78 8.82
N ASP A 189 -18.19 4.23 9.88
CA ASP A 189 -17.57 4.64 11.14
C ASP A 189 -16.82 3.47 11.79
N THR A 190 -17.47 2.31 11.89
CA THR A 190 -16.85 1.09 12.44
C THR A 190 -15.58 0.71 11.67
N PHE A 191 -15.57 0.92 10.35
CA PHE A 191 -14.42 0.62 9.53
C PHE A 191 -13.26 1.60 9.76
N TYR A 192 -13.54 2.91 9.83
CA TYR A 192 -12.51 3.93 10.05
C TYR A 192 -11.96 3.88 11.49
N GLU A 193 -12.80 3.66 12.50
CA GLU A 193 -12.37 3.43 13.89
C GLU A 193 -11.41 2.24 13.97
N ARG A 194 -11.82 1.10 13.39
CA ARG A 194 -10.97 -0.10 13.37
C ARG A 194 -9.66 0.12 12.61
N MET A 195 -9.69 0.89 11.52
CA MET A 195 -8.47 1.21 10.76
C MET A 195 -7.53 2.10 11.59
N GLU A 196 -8.06 3.11 12.27
CA GLU A 196 -7.28 3.98 13.17
C GLU A 196 -6.60 3.17 14.28
N ASP A 197 -7.35 2.30 14.96
CA ASP A 197 -6.84 1.41 16.00
C ASP A 197 -5.67 0.56 15.48
N VAL A 198 -5.84 -0.03 14.31
CA VAL A 198 -4.79 -0.83 13.67
C VAL A 198 -3.55 0.02 13.39
N ILE A 199 -3.71 1.23 12.85
CA ILE A 199 -2.58 2.11 12.56
C ILE A 199 -1.85 2.53 13.85
N HIS A 200 -2.57 2.83 14.94
CA HIS A 200 -1.98 3.20 16.23
C HIS A 200 -1.27 2.03 16.92
N ASN A 201 -1.82 0.83 16.79
CA ASN A 201 -1.26 -0.38 17.38
C ASN A 201 0.02 -0.86 16.67
N GLU A 202 0.13 -0.64 15.36
CA GLU A 202 1.37 -0.94 14.64
C GLU A 202 2.55 -0.11 15.17
N LYS A 203 3.66 -0.76 15.53
CA LYS A 203 4.86 -0.07 16.08
C LYS A 203 5.96 0.15 15.06
N SER A 204 5.70 -0.18 13.79
CA SER A 204 6.69 -0.04 12.74
C SER A 204 7.15 1.40 12.53
N PHE A 205 8.46 1.54 12.27
CA PHE A 205 9.07 2.84 12.04
C PHE A 205 8.50 3.52 10.78
N TYR A 206 8.35 2.73 9.71
CA TYR A 206 7.62 3.12 8.50
C TYR A 206 6.24 2.47 8.50
N LYS A 207 5.21 3.28 8.30
CA LYS A 207 3.84 2.82 8.08
C LYS A 207 3.38 3.33 6.72
N PHE A 208 2.81 2.42 5.95
CA PHE A 208 2.10 2.74 4.73
C PHE A 208 0.68 2.22 4.85
N VAL A 209 -0.31 3.08 4.66
CA VAL A 209 -1.71 2.65 4.53
C VAL A 209 -2.08 2.84 3.09
N VAL A 210 -2.46 1.76 2.43
CA VAL A 210 -2.65 1.73 0.98
C VAL A 210 -3.94 1.01 0.65
N GLY A 211 -4.58 1.42 -0.43
CA GLY A 211 -5.78 0.72 -0.87
C GLY A 211 -6.77 1.63 -1.55
N ASP A 212 -7.96 1.08 -1.74
CA ASP A 212 -9.12 1.78 -2.24
C ASP A 212 -9.93 2.29 -1.04
N PHE A 213 -9.91 3.60 -0.84
CA PHE A 213 -10.63 4.24 0.26
C PHE A 213 -12.05 4.63 -0.13
N ASN A 214 -12.45 4.45 -1.40
CA ASN A 214 -13.73 4.94 -1.92
C ASN A 214 -13.97 6.41 -1.57
N ALA A 215 -12.91 7.23 -1.48
CA ALA A 215 -12.95 8.59 -0.94
C ALA A 215 -12.18 9.57 -1.83
N GLN A 216 -12.79 10.70 -2.19
CA GLN A 216 -12.15 11.78 -2.94
C GLN A 216 -11.71 12.89 -1.99
N LEU A 217 -10.41 12.98 -1.70
CA LEU A 217 -9.88 13.92 -0.72
C LEU A 217 -9.80 15.37 -1.23
N GLY A 218 -9.66 15.58 -2.54
CA GLY A 218 -9.63 16.93 -3.12
C GLY A 218 -8.29 17.67 -2.95
N LYS A 219 -8.26 18.95 -3.34
CA LYS A 219 -7.19 19.93 -3.02
C LYS A 219 -7.15 20.26 -1.53
N ALA A 220 -5.98 20.57 -0.99
CA ALA A 220 -5.81 20.91 0.43
C ALA A 220 -6.54 22.19 0.80
N GLU A 221 -7.16 22.18 1.98
CA GLU A 221 -7.65 23.37 2.68
C GLU A 221 -6.52 23.99 3.53
N ASP A 222 -6.68 25.22 4.00
CA ASP A 222 -5.59 26.03 4.56
C ASP A 222 -4.95 25.43 5.83
N ASP A 223 -5.69 24.64 6.61
CA ASP A 223 -5.24 24.01 7.86
C ASP A 223 -4.73 22.56 7.68
N GLU A 224 -4.77 22.01 6.47
CA GLU A 224 -4.46 20.60 6.20
C GLU A 224 -2.98 20.34 5.87
N TYR A 225 -2.08 20.58 6.83
CA TYR A 225 -0.63 20.42 6.62
C TYR A 225 -0.15 18.99 6.25
N ARG A 226 -1.00 17.99 6.45
CA ARG A 226 -0.74 16.57 6.12
C ARG A 226 -1.02 16.21 4.67
N LYS A 227 -1.79 17.07 4.00
CA LYS A 227 -2.14 16.98 2.60
C LYS A 227 -1.19 17.86 1.80
N GLY A 228 -0.84 17.42 0.60
CA GLY A 228 -0.04 18.19 -0.33
C GLY A 228 -0.90 19.14 -1.18
N ARG A 229 -0.24 20.03 -1.91
CA ARG A 229 -0.89 21.09 -2.70
C ARG A 229 -1.50 20.59 -4.01
N PHE A 230 -1.26 19.33 -4.38
CA PHE A 230 -1.60 18.78 -5.69
C PHE A 230 -2.66 17.68 -5.61
N GLY A 231 -3.62 17.77 -4.69
CA GLY A 231 -4.79 16.89 -4.72
C GLY A 231 -5.64 17.07 -5.99
N LEU A 232 -6.37 16.03 -6.42
CA LEU A 232 -7.27 16.09 -7.58
C LEU A 232 -8.65 16.61 -7.18
N GLY A 233 -9.20 17.57 -7.93
CA GLY A 233 -10.58 18.03 -7.74
C GLY A 233 -10.88 18.65 -6.38
N ASP A 234 -12.17 18.78 -6.08
CA ASP A 234 -12.66 19.25 -4.77
C ASP A 234 -12.98 18.05 -3.87
N ARG A 235 -13.04 18.30 -2.56
CA ARG A 235 -13.38 17.29 -1.56
C ARG A 235 -14.86 16.93 -1.67
N TYR A 236 -15.17 15.63 -1.69
CA TYR A 236 -16.53 15.13 -1.53
C TYR A 236 -16.78 14.67 -0.08
N GLU A 237 -18.04 14.41 0.29
CA GLU A 237 -18.42 14.04 1.67
C GLU A 237 -17.64 12.84 2.21
N ASN A 238 -17.42 11.82 1.39
CA ASN A 238 -16.59 10.65 1.72
C ASN A 238 -15.10 10.96 1.94
N GLY A 239 -14.62 12.11 1.45
CA GLY A 239 -13.27 12.61 1.68
C GLY A 239 -13.06 13.11 3.11
N ASN A 240 -14.12 13.44 3.86
CA ASN A 240 -14.02 13.91 5.23
C ASN A 240 -13.44 12.84 6.16
N SER A 241 -13.98 11.62 6.13
CA SER A 241 -13.48 10.50 6.94
C SER A 241 -12.01 10.19 6.66
N LEU A 242 -11.57 10.31 5.40
CA LEU A 242 -10.16 10.16 5.05
C LEU A 242 -9.29 11.30 5.61
N ALA A 243 -9.76 12.54 5.58
CA ALA A 243 -9.04 13.66 6.19
C ALA A 243 -8.93 13.55 7.70
N ASP A 244 -10.01 13.13 8.36
CA ASP A 244 -10.05 12.88 9.80
C ASP A 244 -9.03 11.79 10.17
N LEU A 245 -9.00 10.70 9.42
CA LEU A 245 -8.00 9.64 9.57
C LEU A 245 -6.57 10.16 9.41
N LEU A 246 -6.29 11.01 8.41
CA LEU A 246 -4.95 11.59 8.23
C LEU A 246 -4.52 12.38 9.47
N SER A 247 -5.43 13.17 10.03
CA SER A 247 -5.20 13.97 11.23
C SER A 247 -4.96 13.08 12.45
N ALA A 248 -5.91 12.19 12.74
CA ALA A 248 -5.92 11.33 13.92
C ALA A 248 -4.75 10.32 13.93
N ALA A 249 -4.50 9.66 12.80
CA ALA A 249 -3.41 8.69 12.66
C ALA A 249 -2.05 9.31 12.31
N ARG A 250 -1.99 10.65 12.20
CA ARG A 250 -0.78 11.41 11.86
C ARG A 250 -0.09 10.94 10.58
N LEU A 251 -0.88 10.66 9.54
CA LEU A 251 -0.41 10.23 8.23
C LEU A 251 -0.31 11.41 7.26
N PHE A 252 0.52 11.29 6.23
CA PHE A 252 0.60 12.21 5.11
C PHE A 252 -0.03 11.58 3.88
N HIS A 253 -0.80 12.36 3.13
CA HIS A 253 -1.42 11.91 1.89
C HIS A 253 -0.43 11.98 0.73
N GLY A 254 0.03 10.83 0.23
CA GLY A 254 1.07 10.71 -0.78
C GLY A 254 0.67 11.22 -2.17
N ASN A 255 -0.56 10.94 -2.63
CA ASN A 255 -1.02 11.31 -3.96
C ASN A 255 -0.95 12.83 -4.20
N SER A 256 -1.31 13.60 -3.18
CA SER A 256 -1.34 15.08 -3.24
C SER A 256 0.03 15.76 -3.14
N VAL A 257 1.12 15.02 -2.88
CA VAL A 257 2.46 15.58 -2.63
C VAL A 257 3.14 16.06 -3.91
N PHE A 258 2.94 15.34 -5.01
CA PHE A 258 3.69 15.54 -6.24
C PHE A 258 2.79 16.11 -7.33
N MET A 259 3.29 17.11 -8.04
CA MET A 259 2.59 17.64 -9.21
C MET A 259 2.61 16.60 -10.34
N LYS A 260 1.41 16.14 -10.74
CA LYS A 260 1.22 15.20 -11.85
C LYS A 260 0.37 15.78 -12.96
N LYS A 261 0.67 15.34 -14.20
CA LYS A 261 -0.23 15.49 -15.35
C LYS A 261 -1.52 14.71 -15.10
N ASP A 262 -2.64 15.22 -15.60
CA ASP A 262 -3.99 14.69 -15.32
C ASP A 262 -4.12 13.19 -15.62
N HIS A 263 -3.59 12.74 -16.77
CA HIS A 263 -3.64 11.33 -17.17
C HIS A 263 -2.82 10.39 -16.26
N ARG A 264 -2.01 10.90 -15.32
CA ARG A 264 -1.25 10.09 -14.34
C ARG A 264 -1.77 10.23 -12.90
N ARG A 265 -2.91 10.91 -12.71
CA ARG A 265 -3.44 11.23 -11.37
C ARG A 265 -4.62 10.36 -10.97
N TRP A 266 -5.69 10.35 -11.77
CA TRP A 266 -6.91 9.62 -11.41
C TRP A 266 -6.64 8.12 -11.23
N THR A 267 -7.28 7.46 -10.28
CA THR A 267 -7.07 6.03 -10.04
C THR A 267 -8.28 5.21 -10.46
N TRP A 268 -9.44 5.85 -10.61
CA TRP A 268 -10.67 5.21 -11.03
C TRP A 268 -11.37 5.96 -12.16
N GLN A 269 -12.03 5.20 -13.04
CA GLN A 269 -12.92 5.68 -14.09
C GLN A 269 -14.32 5.08 -13.91
N SER A 270 -15.36 5.91 -14.08
CA SER A 270 -16.74 5.45 -14.01
C SER A 270 -17.10 4.49 -15.14
N PRO A 271 -18.09 3.60 -14.97
CA PRO A 271 -18.46 2.61 -15.99
C PRO A 271 -18.84 3.20 -17.36
N ASN A 272 -19.39 4.42 -17.38
CA ASN A 272 -19.71 5.15 -18.61
C ASN A 272 -18.50 5.88 -19.22
N GLY A 273 -17.33 5.81 -18.59
CA GLY A 273 -16.08 6.40 -19.05
C GLY A 273 -15.94 7.90 -18.86
N THR A 274 -16.93 8.60 -18.30
CA THR A 274 -16.98 10.06 -18.28
C THR A 274 -16.26 10.69 -17.09
N THR A 275 -16.26 10.01 -15.94
CA THR A 275 -15.82 10.56 -14.67
C THR A 275 -14.53 9.87 -14.25
N HIS A 276 -13.55 10.67 -13.83
CA HIS A 276 -12.26 10.20 -13.35
C HIS A 276 -12.01 10.74 -11.94
N THR A 277 -11.78 9.86 -10.98
CA THR A 277 -11.58 10.21 -9.57
C THR A 277 -10.29 9.60 -9.02
N GLU A 278 -9.86 10.09 -7.86
CA GLU A 278 -8.72 9.62 -7.08
C GLU A 278 -9.27 8.99 -5.79
N ILE A 279 -9.50 7.68 -5.81
CA ILE A 279 -10.08 6.91 -4.68
C ILE A 279 -9.12 5.87 -4.11
N ASP A 280 -8.15 5.41 -4.92
CA ASP A 280 -7.00 4.65 -4.43
C ASP A 280 -5.91 5.59 -3.92
N HIS A 281 -5.45 5.38 -2.69
CA HIS A 281 -4.48 6.27 -2.02
C HIS A 281 -3.31 5.52 -1.39
N ILE A 282 -2.17 6.21 -1.28
CA ILE A 282 -1.01 5.76 -0.49
C ILE A 282 -0.71 6.81 0.58
N LEU A 283 -0.86 6.41 1.84
CA LEU A 283 -0.65 7.25 3.01
C LEU A 283 0.63 6.81 3.73
N THR A 284 1.35 7.74 4.36
CA THR A 284 2.53 7.39 5.16
C THR A 284 2.75 8.27 6.38
N ASN A 285 3.25 7.69 7.47
CA ASN A 285 3.69 8.47 8.63
C ASN A 285 5.01 9.23 8.40
N ARG A 286 5.78 8.89 7.34
CA ARG A 286 7.10 9.46 7.05
C ARG A 286 7.15 10.07 5.65
N ARG A 287 6.61 11.26 5.48
CA ARG A 287 6.61 11.98 4.19
C ARG A 287 7.96 11.99 3.45
N TRP A 288 9.06 12.18 4.18
CA TRP A 288 10.41 12.33 3.61
C TRP A 288 10.96 11.05 2.94
N CYS A 289 10.37 9.87 3.18
CA CYS A 289 10.78 8.65 2.50
C CYS A 289 10.14 8.51 1.11
N LEU A 290 9.05 9.26 0.83
CA LEU A 290 8.34 9.21 -0.44
C LEU A 290 9.04 10.10 -1.47
N LEU A 291 9.50 9.50 -2.57
CA LEU A 291 10.22 10.20 -3.65
C LEU A 291 9.34 10.51 -4.86
N ASP A 292 8.36 9.66 -5.10
CA ASP A 292 7.40 9.82 -6.18
C ASP A 292 6.16 8.98 -5.90
N GLU A 293 5.02 9.41 -6.41
CA GLU A 293 3.82 8.59 -6.44
C GLU A 293 3.04 8.84 -7.73
N SER A 294 2.71 7.79 -8.47
CA SER A 294 1.97 7.94 -9.72
C SER A 294 1.29 6.66 -10.17
N VAL A 295 0.25 6.81 -10.98
CA VAL A 295 -0.31 5.71 -11.76
C VAL A 295 0.73 5.15 -12.71
N VAL A 296 0.67 3.82 -12.92
CA VAL A 296 1.54 3.06 -13.83
C VAL A 296 0.75 2.69 -15.10
N PRO A 297 0.85 3.46 -16.20
CA PRO A 297 0.00 3.27 -17.38
C PRO A 297 0.22 1.94 -18.12
N SER A 298 1.40 1.33 -17.95
CA SER A 298 1.76 0.06 -18.59
C SER A 298 1.11 -1.17 -17.93
N PHE A 299 0.42 -0.99 -16.81
CA PHE A 299 -0.30 -2.04 -16.12
C PHE A 299 -1.79 -2.00 -16.53
N CYS A 300 -2.22 -2.97 -17.35
CA CYS A 300 -3.51 -2.93 -18.05
C CYS A 300 -4.42 -4.12 -17.68
N CYS A 301 -4.56 -4.44 -16.38
CA CYS A 301 -5.37 -5.58 -15.90
C CYS A 301 -6.82 -5.23 -15.56
N GLY A 302 -7.38 -4.17 -16.13
CA GLY A 302 -8.69 -3.67 -15.78
C GLY A 302 -9.06 -2.46 -16.62
N VAL A 303 -10.33 -2.06 -16.54
CA VAL A 303 -10.90 -0.95 -17.29
C VAL A 303 -11.22 0.26 -16.41
N ASP A 304 -11.53 0.07 -15.14
CA ASP A 304 -11.96 1.12 -14.22
C ASP A 304 -10.85 1.58 -13.27
N HIS A 305 -10.16 0.67 -12.58
CA HIS A 305 -9.05 1.02 -11.69
C HIS A 305 -7.69 0.98 -12.37
N ARG A 306 -6.77 1.84 -11.90
CA ARG A 306 -5.38 1.93 -12.35
C ARG A 306 -4.41 1.71 -11.20
N LEU A 307 -3.36 0.94 -11.45
CA LEU A 307 -2.35 0.64 -10.43
C LEU A 307 -1.58 1.90 -10.05
N LEU A 308 -1.67 2.28 -8.77
CA LEU A 308 -0.96 3.40 -8.16
C LEU A 308 0.34 2.88 -7.55
N ARG A 309 1.46 3.58 -7.77
CA ARG A 309 2.78 3.18 -7.26
C ARG A 309 3.49 4.32 -6.57
N ALA A 310 3.95 4.06 -5.35
CA ALA A 310 4.89 4.87 -4.60
C ALA A 310 6.33 4.39 -4.79
N LYS A 311 7.25 5.32 -5.04
CA LYS A 311 8.70 5.14 -5.03
C LYS A 311 9.22 5.63 -3.68
N ILE A 312 9.75 4.71 -2.88
CA ILE A 312 10.12 4.95 -1.49
C ILE A 312 11.63 4.75 -1.32
N ARG A 313 12.27 5.61 -0.52
CA ARG A 313 13.65 5.43 -0.07
C ARG A 313 13.68 5.35 1.45
N PHE A 314 14.04 4.19 1.96
CA PHE A 314 14.28 4.01 3.38
C PHE A 314 15.63 4.61 3.76
N SER A 315 15.70 5.34 4.86
CA SER A 315 16.99 5.77 5.40
C SER A 315 17.72 4.55 5.99
N CYS A 316 18.82 4.15 5.35
CA CYS A 316 19.83 3.35 6.00
C CYS A 316 20.64 4.31 6.86
N THR A 317 20.41 4.31 8.17
CA THR A 317 21.32 5.04 9.06
C THR A 317 22.54 4.14 9.22
N THR A 318 23.63 4.45 8.54
CA THR A 318 24.92 3.84 8.82
C THR A 318 25.36 4.37 10.18
N THR A 319 24.95 3.71 11.28
CA THR A 319 25.78 3.79 12.48
C THR A 319 27.04 3.03 12.14
N SER A 320 28.12 3.78 11.91
CA SER A 320 29.47 3.23 11.87
C SER A 320 29.71 2.47 13.17
N VAL A 321 29.54 1.14 13.14
CA VAL A 321 29.91 0.24 14.24
C VAL A 321 31.43 0.29 14.50
N THR A 322 32.20 0.95 13.63
CA THR A 322 33.66 1.01 13.71
C THR A 322 34.23 2.15 14.56
N ALA A 323 33.45 2.89 15.36
CA ALA A 323 33.99 4.02 16.15
C ALA A 323 33.82 3.89 17.68
N GLU A 324 32.92 3.02 18.18
CA GLU A 324 32.77 2.80 19.62
C GLU A 324 33.54 1.57 20.12
N GLU A 325 33.71 0.52 19.30
CA GLU A 325 34.45 -0.68 19.71
C GLU A 325 35.99 -0.49 19.72
N GLU A 326 36.54 0.46 18.95
CA GLU A 326 37.98 0.80 19.01
C GLU A 326 38.33 1.72 20.18
N ARG A 327 37.37 2.47 20.73
CA ARG A 327 37.60 3.39 21.85
C ARG A 327 37.56 2.68 23.21
N GLU A 328 36.94 1.51 23.29
CA GLU A 328 36.86 0.70 24.52
C GLU A 328 38.02 -0.29 24.66
N GLN A 329 38.71 -0.65 23.57
CA GLN A 329 39.94 -1.46 23.61
C GLN A 329 41.22 -0.63 23.85
N SER A 330 41.20 0.70 23.70
CA SER A 330 42.36 1.55 23.96
C SER A 330 42.54 1.91 25.45
N PHE A 331 41.61 1.54 26.33
CA PHE A 331 41.65 1.88 27.77
C PHE A 331 42.00 0.71 28.70
N THR A 332 42.21 -0.50 28.18
CA THR A 332 42.50 -1.71 29.00
C THR A 332 43.94 -2.22 28.95
N THR A 333 44.89 -1.50 28.32
CA THR A 333 46.32 -1.85 28.39
C THR A 333 47.11 -0.83 29.19
N VAL A 334 47.12 -1.00 30.52
CA VAL A 334 48.14 -0.38 31.38
C VAL A 334 49.44 -1.18 31.22
N PRO A 335 50.57 -0.60 30.81
CA PRO A 335 51.84 -1.32 30.74
C PRO A 335 52.38 -1.54 32.15
N SER A 336 52.40 -2.80 32.61
CA SER A 336 53.20 -3.22 33.76
C SER A 336 54.68 -3.09 33.40
N SER A 337 55.35 -2.05 33.91
CA SER A 337 56.81 -1.96 33.91
C SER A 337 57.31 -1.52 35.28
N LYS A 338 57.33 -2.45 36.24
CA LYS A 338 58.21 -2.32 37.42
C LYS A 338 59.61 -2.76 37.01
N LYS A 339 60.52 -1.79 36.85
CA LYS A 339 61.97 -2.06 36.86
C LYS A 339 62.41 -2.32 38.32
N PRO A 340 63.26 -3.33 38.58
CA PRO A 340 63.93 -3.45 39.87
C PRO A 340 65.10 -2.47 39.94
N CYS A 341 65.21 -1.73 41.04
CA CYS A 341 66.39 -0.91 41.35
C CYS A 341 67.55 -1.82 41.80
N PRO A 342 68.80 -1.58 41.37
CA PRO A 342 69.96 -2.23 41.94
C PRO A 342 70.56 -1.41 43.10
N ASN A 343 70.86 -2.15 44.18
CA ASN A 343 71.61 -1.86 45.41
C ASN A 343 71.12 -0.75 46.35
#